data_AF-A0A250ICE0-F1
#
_entry.id   AF-A0A250ICE0-F1
#
_cell.length_a   1.000
_cell.length_b   1.000
_cell.length_c   1.000
_cell.angle_alpha   90.00
_cell.angle_beta   90.00
_cell.angle_gamma   90.00
#
_symmetry.space_group_name_H-M   'P 1'
#
loop_
_entity.id
_entity.type
_entity.pdbx_description
1 polymer ?
#
loop_
_entity_poly.entity_id
_entity_poly.type
_entity_poly.pdbx_seq_one_letter_code
_entity_poly.pdbx_strand_id
1 'polypeptide(L)'
;MIGGDEGVEWGLLVQRLVRTALGSELQESLIQELEEKGSAVVPVVLEALETERDEDARSALLRVLAGCGARDERILAALLAQLREEAIPGAVNLVTYGDPRAIEPLARMLEDYPLTDDVMDVFAQQTVLELAVAILDLGGRLSEAQRAKADRAWRYGAPLRAALRKAFHKKPGRNEPCWCGSGVKYKKCHLGEDALTGRGCRPAVSGRRWAPRGRHTAHE
;
A
#
# COMPACT_ATOMS: atom_id res chain seq x y z
N MET A 1 9.95 11.49 31.94
CA MET A 1 10.25 10.22 32.64
C MET A 1 9.08 9.30 32.37
N ILE A 2 9.15 8.52 31.29
CA ILE A 2 8.14 7.50 30.98
C ILE A 2 8.38 6.36 31.97
N GLY A 3 7.32 5.90 32.64
CA GLY A 3 7.40 4.92 33.72
C GLY A 3 8.04 3.63 33.25
N GLY A 4 8.99 3.10 34.02
CA GLY A 4 9.77 1.91 33.64
C GLY A 4 8.96 0.64 33.42
N ASP A 5 7.67 0.62 33.77
CA ASP A 5 6.77 -0.53 33.60
C ASP A 5 6.16 -0.59 32.18
N GLU A 6 5.76 0.55 31.63
CA GLU A 6 5.16 0.63 30.28
C GLU A 6 6.18 0.31 29.18
N GLY A 7 7.43 0.79 29.34
CA GLY A 7 8.51 0.47 28.41
C GLY A 7 8.87 -1.02 28.37
N VAL A 8 8.73 -1.72 29.51
CA VAL A 8 8.94 -3.17 29.60
C VAL A 8 7.80 -3.92 28.91
N GLU A 9 6.56 -3.47 29.08
CA GLU A 9 5.40 -4.05 28.40
C GLU A 9 5.53 -3.96 26.87
N TRP A 10 5.87 -2.78 26.34
CA TRP A 10 6.05 -2.61 24.89
C TRP A 10 7.22 -3.44 24.36
N GLY A 11 8.31 -3.55 25.13
CA GLY A 11 9.43 -4.42 24.79
C GLY A 11 9.03 -5.89 24.63
N LEU A 12 8.13 -6.40 25.46
CA LEU A 12 7.61 -7.77 25.33
C LEU A 12 6.73 -7.92 24.08
N LEU A 13 5.90 -6.93 23.75
CA LEU A 13 5.09 -6.93 22.52
C LEU A 13 5.98 -6.89 21.27
N VAL A 14 7.03 -6.07 21.26
CA VAL A 14 8.03 -6.03 20.18
C VAL A 14 8.75 -7.37 20.03
N GLN A 15 9.20 -7.98 21.13
CA GLN A 15 9.81 -9.31 21.11
C GLN A 15 8.86 -10.40 20.62
N ARG A 16 7.56 -10.26 20.89
CA ARG A 16 6.55 -11.17 20.38
C ARG A 16 6.33 -10.97 18.88
N LEU A 17 6.28 -9.71 18.42
CA LEU A 17 6.11 -9.36 17.02
C LEU A 17 7.20 -9.99 16.14
N VAL A 18 8.48 -9.82 16.51
CA VAL A 18 9.61 -10.35 15.71
C VAL A 18 9.67 -11.88 15.64
N ARG A 19 8.93 -12.58 16.50
CA ARG A 19 8.83 -14.06 16.49
C ARG A 19 7.53 -14.57 15.89
N THR A 20 6.67 -13.67 15.45
CA THR A 20 5.36 -14.03 14.91
C THR A 20 5.46 -14.25 13.40
N ALA A 21 4.77 -15.28 12.90
CA ALA A 21 4.77 -15.59 11.48
C ALA A 21 4.21 -14.43 10.64
N LEU A 22 4.89 -14.14 9.52
CA LEU A 22 4.48 -13.13 8.55
C LEU A 22 3.05 -13.39 8.05
N GLY A 23 2.25 -12.34 7.97
CA GLY A 23 0.87 -12.36 7.46
C GLY A 23 -0.14 -13.05 8.37
N SER A 24 0.23 -13.39 9.61
CA SER A 24 -0.72 -13.93 10.58
C SER A 24 -1.58 -12.84 11.22
N GLU A 25 -2.82 -13.18 11.58
CA GLU A 25 -3.74 -12.29 12.32
C GLU A 25 -3.10 -11.75 13.62
N LEU A 26 -2.26 -12.58 14.26
CA LEU A 26 -1.52 -12.17 15.45
C LEU A 26 -0.49 -11.08 15.12
N GLN A 27 0.21 -11.18 13.99
CA GLN A 27 1.17 -10.17 13.57
C GLN A 27 0.45 -8.83 13.34
N GLU A 28 -0.65 -8.83 12.59
CA GLU A 28 -1.45 -7.64 12.31
C GLU A 28 -1.99 -7.01 13.60
N SER A 29 -2.48 -7.83 14.53
CA SER A 29 -2.97 -7.33 15.84
C SER A 29 -1.86 -6.70 16.68
N LEU A 30 -0.67 -7.31 16.71
CA LEU A 30 0.49 -6.77 17.43
C LEU A 30 0.98 -5.46 16.82
N ILE A 31 0.99 -5.35 15.48
CA ILE A 31 1.36 -4.12 14.78
C ILE A 31 0.38 -3.00 15.16
N GLN A 32 -0.92 -3.24 15.06
CA GLN A 32 -1.93 -2.26 15.41
C GLN A 32 -1.80 -1.79 16.86
N GLU A 33 -1.67 -2.73 17.81
CA GLU A 33 -1.52 -2.42 19.23
C GLU A 33 -0.29 -1.54 19.50
N LEU A 34 0.83 -1.83 18.83
CA LEU A 34 2.07 -1.04 18.95
C LEU A 34 1.95 0.34 18.28
N GLU A 35 1.29 0.44 17.13
CA GLU A 35 1.02 1.72 16.44
C GLU A 35 0.16 2.64 17.31
N GLU A 36 -0.84 2.11 18.01
CA GLU A 36 -1.73 2.87 18.90
C GLU A 36 -1.00 3.53 20.09
N LYS A 37 0.21 3.05 20.46
CA LYS A 37 1.05 3.69 21.48
C LYS A 37 1.72 4.98 21.00
N GLY A 38 1.62 5.27 19.71
CA GLY A 38 2.10 6.52 19.14
C GLY A 38 3.62 6.67 19.25
N SER A 39 4.09 7.90 19.48
CA SER A 39 5.53 8.20 19.58
C SER A 39 6.26 7.51 20.75
N ALA A 40 5.53 6.99 21.74
CA ALA A 40 6.13 6.34 22.90
C ALA A 40 6.82 5.00 22.54
N VAL A 41 6.36 4.33 21.48
CA VAL A 41 6.90 3.05 21.02
C VAL A 41 8.21 3.18 20.23
N VAL A 42 8.52 4.39 19.76
CA VAL A 42 9.64 4.64 18.83
C VAL A 42 10.99 4.18 19.37
N PRO A 43 11.39 4.49 20.63
CA PRO A 43 12.70 4.08 21.14
C PRO A 43 12.87 2.55 21.15
N VAL A 44 11.85 1.82 21.62
CA VAL A 44 11.92 0.36 21.77
C VAL A 44 11.91 -0.35 20.43
N VAL A 45 11.17 0.16 19.44
CA VAL A 45 11.13 -0.42 18.09
C VAL A 45 12.42 -0.12 17.32
N LEU A 46 12.99 1.08 17.46
CA LEU A 46 14.29 1.41 16.84
C LEU A 46 15.42 0.56 17.44
N GLU A 47 15.45 0.36 18.75
CA GLU A 47 16.44 -0.52 19.41
C GLU A 47 16.33 -1.97 18.90
N ALA A 48 15.11 -2.50 18.79
CA ALA A 48 14.89 -3.82 18.20
C ALA A 48 15.36 -3.88 16.74
N LEU A 49 15.07 -2.85 15.94
CA LEU A 49 15.46 -2.78 14.53
C LEU A 49 16.98 -2.75 14.32
N GLU A 50 17.77 -2.21 15.25
CA GLU A 50 19.23 -2.21 15.15
C GLU A 50 19.85 -3.61 15.26
N THR A 51 19.20 -4.50 16.02
CA THR A 51 19.71 -5.84 16.33
C THR A 51 19.06 -6.94 15.50
N GLU A 52 17.83 -6.72 15.02
CA GLU A 52 17.11 -7.69 14.20
C GLU A 52 17.77 -7.87 12.82
N ARG A 53 17.82 -9.11 12.35
CA ARG A 53 18.45 -9.51 11.08
C ARG A 53 17.48 -10.21 10.14
N ASP A 54 16.39 -10.77 10.66
CA ASP A 54 15.36 -11.39 9.84
C ASP A 54 14.58 -10.33 9.05
N GLU A 55 14.50 -10.48 7.73
CA GLU A 55 13.92 -9.45 6.85
C GLU A 55 12.42 -9.24 7.11
N ASP A 56 11.67 -10.32 7.33
CA ASP A 56 10.23 -10.26 7.62
C ASP A 56 9.96 -9.57 8.96
N ALA A 57 10.72 -9.91 10.00
CA ALA A 57 10.64 -9.27 11.30
C ALA A 57 11.00 -7.78 11.23
N ARG A 58 12.07 -7.42 10.50
CA ARG A 58 12.46 -6.03 10.27
C ARG A 58 11.36 -5.26 9.55
N SER A 59 10.75 -5.86 8.52
CA SER A 59 9.65 -5.26 7.76
C SER A 59 8.44 -4.96 8.66
N ALA A 60 8.12 -5.87 9.60
CA ALA A 60 7.06 -5.65 10.59
C ALA A 60 7.38 -4.49 11.57
N LEU A 61 8.62 -4.39 12.06
CA LEU A 61 9.05 -3.28 12.92
C LEU A 61 8.97 -1.92 12.18
N LEU A 62 9.39 -1.89 10.92
CA LEU A 62 9.33 -0.70 10.07
C LEU A 62 7.88 -0.26 9.80
N ARG A 63 6.95 -1.22 9.65
CA ARG A 63 5.52 -0.92 9.55
C ARG A 63 4.99 -0.23 10.80
N VAL A 64 5.33 -0.74 12.00
CA VAL A 64 4.96 -0.07 13.27
C VAL A 64 5.50 1.36 13.32
N LEU A 65 6.78 1.56 12.96
CA LEU A 65 7.37 2.91 12.95
C LEU A 65 6.67 3.84 11.95
N ALA A 66 6.26 3.34 10.79
CA ALA A 66 5.53 4.12 9.80
C ALA A 66 4.13 4.51 10.29
N GLY A 67 3.42 3.59 10.97
CA GLY A 67 2.03 3.76 11.42
C GLY A 67 1.85 4.45 12.76
N CYS A 68 2.88 4.53 13.62
CA CYS A 68 2.78 5.10 14.97
C CYS A 68 2.56 6.63 15.02
N GLY A 69 2.46 7.31 13.87
CA GLY A 69 2.18 8.75 13.79
C GLY A 69 3.31 9.67 14.30
N ALA A 70 4.45 9.13 14.70
CA ALA A 70 5.61 9.92 15.08
C ALA A 70 6.27 10.60 13.87
N ARG A 71 6.99 11.69 14.12
CA ARG A 71 7.82 12.39 13.14
C ARG A 71 9.25 12.42 13.65
N ASP A 72 10.07 11.48 13.18
CA ASP A 72 11.44 11.28 13.62
C ASP A 72 12.35 11.05 12.41
N GLU A 73 13.50 11.73 12.38
CA GLU A 73 14.48 11.61 11.28
C GLU A 73 15.00 10.18 11.12
N ARG A 74 15.14 9.44 12.23
CA ARG A 74 15.63 8.06 12.24
C ARG A 74 14.62 7.12 11.61
N ILE A 75 13.32 7.36 11.82
CA ILE A 75 12.25 6.59 11.17
C ILE A 75 12.32 6.81 9.67
N LEU A 76 12.37 8.07 9.22
CA LEU A 76 12.48 8.37 7.79
C LEU A 76 13.71 7.72 7.17
N ALA A 77 14.88 7.82 7.83
CA ALA A 77 16.11 7.19 7.35
C ALA A 77 15.98 5.66 7.22
N ALA A 78 15.34 5.01 8.19
CA ALA A 78 15.10 3.57 8.18
C ALA A 78 14.14 3.14 7.05
N LEU A 79 13.05 3.89 6.84
CA LEU A 79 12.10 3.63 5.76
C LEU A 79 12.71 3.86 4.36
N LEU A 80 13.55 4.90 4.22
CA LEU A 80 14.31 5.12 2.99
C LEU A 80 15.36 4.04 2.74
N ALA A 81 15.90 3.42 3.79
CA ALA A 81 16.75 2.25 3.66
C ALA A 81 15.94 1.04 3.19
N GLN A 82 14.75 0.81 3.76
CA GLN A 82 13.85 -0.25 3.31
C GLN A 82 13.49 -0.09 1.83
N LEU A 83 13.18 1.12 1.36
CA LEU A 83 12.86 1.36 -0.05
C LEU A 83 13.95 0.85 -1.01
N ARG A 84 15.22 0.90 -0.61
CA ARG A 84 16.35 0.46 -1.45
C ARG A 84 16.47 -1.06 -1.53
N GLU A 85 16.15 -1.76 -0.43
CA GLU A 85 16.25 -3.23 -0.36
C GLU A 85 14.95 -3.90 -0.82
N GLU A 86 13.81 -3.36 -0.40
CA GLU A 86 12.46 -3.88 -0.64
C GLU A 86 11.52 -2.76 -1.13
N ALA A 87 11.50 -2.54 -2.45
CA ALA A 87 10.85 -1.37 -3.04
C ALA A 87 9.35 -1.23 -2.69
N ILE A 88 8.59 -2.33 -2.70
CA ILE A 88 7.14 -2.29 -2.42
C ILE A 88 6.84 -1.95 -0.96
N PRO A 89 7.27 -2.73 0.05
CA PRO A 89 6.96 -2.41 1.44
C PRO A 89 7.59 -1.08 1.87
N GLY A 90 8.78 -0.72 1.35
CA GLY A 90 9.36 0.59 1.58
C GLY A 90 8.48 1.74 1.03
N ALA A 91 7.97 1.62 -0.19
CA ALA A 91 7.07 2.62 -0.76
C ALA A 91 5.76 2.76 0.03
N VAL A 92 5.14 1.63 0.40
CA VAL A 92 3.91 1.60 1.20
C VAL A 92 4.13 2.26 2.56
N ASN A 93 5.19 1.89 3.27
CA ASN A 93 5.49 2.46 4.58
C ASN A 93 5.84 3.95 4.50
N LEU A 94 6.50 4.42 3.43
CA LEU A 94 6.74 5.85 3.23
C LEU A 94 5.44 6.64 3.01
N VAL A 95 4.44 6.07 2.34
CA VAL A 95 3.11 6.68 2.20
C VAL A 95 2.40 6.74 3.55
N THR A 96 2.39 5.64 4.30
CA THR A 96 1.82 5.58 5.66
C THR A 96 2.50 6.59 6.58
N TYR A 97 3.83 6.68 6.51
CA TYR A 97 4.59 7.68 7.25
C TYR A 97 4.21 9.09 6.80
N GLY A 98 4.10 9.38 5.50
CA GLY A 98 3.47 10.62 5.03
C GLY A 98 4.38 11.86 5.02
N ASP A 99 5.71 11.69 5.05
CA ASP A 99 6.67 12.80 4.95
C ASP A 99 7.02 13.09 3.47
N PRO A 100 6.75 14.31 2.96
CA PRO A 100 7.04 14.68 1.56
C PRO A 100 8.50 14.56 1.15
N ARG A 101 9.45 14.51 2.09
CA ARG A 101 10.88 14.29 1.79
C ARG A 101 11.14 12.94 1.12
N ALA A 102 10.22 11.99 1.24
CA ALA A 102 10.28 10.71 0.55
C ALA A 102 10.01 10.78 -0.97
N ILE A 103 9.40 11.87 -1.46
CA ILE A 103 9.00 12.01 -2.88
C ILE A 103 10.20 11.91 -3.82
N GLU A 104 11.30 12.61 -3.51
CA GLU A 104 12.49 12.63 -4.37
C GLU A 104 13.18 11.25 -4.44
N PRO A 105 13.43 10.55 -3.31
CA PRO A 105 13.89 9.15 -3.34
C PRO A 105 12.98 8.20 -4.13
N LEU A 106 11.66 8.30 -3.96
CA LEU A 106 10.69 7.50 -4.72
C LEU A 106 10.74 7.81 -6.22
N ALA A 107 10.88 9.07 -6.58
CA ALA A 107 11.00 9.53 -7.97
C ALA A 107 12.25 8.98 -8.65
N ARG A 108 13.41 9.00 -7.95
CA ARG A 108 14.65 8.40 -8.44
C ARG A 108 14.52 6.89 -8.60
N MET A 109 13.99 6.21 -7.58
CA MET A 109 13.74 4.76 -7.66
C MET A 109 12.82 4.42 -8.84
N LEU A 110 11.75 5.18 -9.06
CA LEU A 110 10.85 4.98 -10.21
C LEU A 110 11.58 5.16 -11.55
N GLU A 111 12.53 6.09 -11.64
CA GLU A 111 13.32 6.31 -12.85
C GLU A 111 14.26 5.13 -13.12
N ASP A 112 14.95 4.64 -12.09
CA ASP A 112 15.96 3.59 -12.19
C ASP A 112 15.36 2.18 -12.33
N TYR A 113 14.18 1.92 -11.76
CA TYR A 113 13.62 0.56 -11.69
C TYR A 113 13.15 0.04 -13.07
N PRO A 114 13.66 -1.08 -13.60
CA PRO A 114 13.35 -1.50 -14.96
C PRO A 114 11.89 -1.92 -15.14
N LEU A 115 11.38 -1.82 -16.38
CA LEU A 115 10.16 -2.54 -16.75
C LEU A 115 10.54 -3.98 -17.07
N THR A 116 9.75 -4.92 -16.57
CA THR A 116 9.95 -6.36 -16.84
C THR A 116 9.45 -6.72 -18.24
N ASP A 117 10.13 -7.61 -18.96
CA ASP A 117 9.71 -8.03 -20.31
C ASP A 117 8.71 -9.20 -20.31
N ASP A 118 8.49 -9.85 -19.16
CA ASP A 118 7.55 -10.97 -19.03
C ASP A 118 6.10 -10.46 -19.06
N VAL A 119 5.42 -10.77 -20.17
CA VAL A 119 4.04 -10.37 -20.44
C VAL A 119 3.00 -11.29 -19.81
N MET A 120 3.41 -12.41 -19.21
CA MET A 120 2.48 -13.38 -18.64
C MET A 120 2.21 -13.22 -17.15
N ASP A 121 3.02 -12.45 -16.44
CA ASP A 121 2.79 -12.11 -15.04
C ASP A 121 2.04 -10.76 -14.88
N VAL A 122 0.88 -10.81 -14.23
CA VAL A 122 0.06 -9.62 -13.92
C VAL A 122 0.79 -8.65 -12.99
N PHE A 123 1.69 -9.18 -12.17
CA PHE A 123 2.45 -8.47 -11.15
C PHE A 123 3.84 -8.04 -11.62
N ALA A 124 4.23 -8.38 -12.85
CA ALA A 124 5.55 -8.07 -13.42
C ALA A 124 5.94 -6.59 -13.35
N GLN A 125 4.95 -5.69 -13.30
CA GLN A 125 5.14 -4.24 -13.26
C GLN A 125 4.67 -3.61 -11.94
N GLN A 126 4.38 -4.42 -10.91
CA GLN A 126 3.78 -3.94 -9.67
C GLN A 126 4.66 -2.88 -9.01
N THR A 127 5.97 -3.11 -8.89
CA THR A 127 6.89 -2.14 -8.28
C THR A 127 6.85 -0.77 -8.94
N VAL A 128 6.86 -0.70 -10.28
CA VAL A 128 6.77 0.57 -11.02
C VAL A 128 5.45 1.29 -10.75
N LEU A 129 4.34 0.53 -10.65
CA LEU A 129 3.02 1.08 -10.35
C LEU A 129 2.96 1.61 -8.90
N GLU A 130 3.47 0.84 -7.93
CA GLU A 130 3.48 1.22 -6.52
C GLU A 130 4.34 2.47 -6.27
N LEU A 131 5.52 2.56 -6.86
CA LEU A 131 6.37 3.75 -6.75
C LEU A 131 5.68 5.00 -7.31
N ALA A 132 5.02 4.88 -8.46
CA ALA A 132 4.28 5.97 -9.06
C ALA A 132 3.08 6.41 -8.20
N VAL A 133 2.35 5.46 -7.61
CA VAL A 133 1.23 5.74 -6.70
C VAL A 133 1.74 6.41 -5.42
N ALA A 134 2.82 5.92 -4.82
CA ALA A 134 3.39 6.48 -3.61
C ALA A 134 3.79 7.95 -3.76
N ILE A 135 4.41 8.32 -4.89
CA ILE A 135 4.73 9.72 -5.20
C ILE A 135 3.46 10.58 -5.21
N LEU A 136 2.39 10.10 -5.84
CA LEU A 136 1.14 10.84 -5.95
C LEU A 136 0.40 10.97 -4.62
N ASP A 137 0.41 9.91 -3.81
CA ASP A 137 -0.27 9.90 -2.50
C ASP A 137 0.43 10.78 -1.46
N LEU A 138 1.75 10.94 -1.58
CA LEU A 138 2.51 11.94 -0.83
C LEU A 138 2.34 13.38 -1.36
N GLY A 139 1.54 13.59 -2.40
CA GLY A 139 1.27 14.90 -2.99
C GLY A 139 2.32 15.37 -4.01
N GLY A 140 3.23 14.49 -4.42
CA GLY A 140 4.20 14.73 -5.47
C GLY A 140 3.58 14.76 -6.87
N ARG A 141 4.42 15.04 -7.87
CA ARG A 141 4.05 14.99 -9.29
C ARG A 141 5.09 14.17 -10.03
N LEU A 142 4.61 13.30 -10.91
CA LEU A 142 5.48 12.57 -11.82
C LEU A 142 6.06 13.53 -12.89
N SER A 143 7.23 13.23 -13.42
CA SER A 143 7.74 13.81 -14.67
C SER A 143 6.99 13.25 -15.88
N GLU A 144 7.20 13.82 -17.06
CA GLU A 144 6.62 13.27 -18.29
C GLU A 144 7.13 11.86 -18.58
N ALA A 145 8.45 11.63 -18.42
CA ALA A 145 9.06 10.32 -18.59
C ALA A 145 8.52 9.29 -17.58
N GLN A 146 8.39 9.67 -16.30
CA GLN A 146 7.81 8.81 -15.26
C GLN A 146 6.35 8.45 -15.55
N ARG A 147 5.53 9.42 -16.01
CA ARG A 147 4.15 9.15 -16.45
C ARG A 147 4.12 8.15 -17.61
N ALA A 148 4.95 8.36 -18.63
CA ALA A 148 5.01 7.47 -19.79
C ALA A 148 5.43 6.05 -19.38
N LYS A 149 6.36 5.92 -18.45
CA LYS A 149 6.80 4.64 -17.88
C LYS A 149 5.67 3.94 -17.11
N ALA A 150 5.00 4.65 -16.20
CA ALA A 150 3.84 4.13 -15.48
C ALA A 150 2.73 3.69 -16.46
N ASP A 151 2.39 4.53 -17.45
CA ASP A 151 1.40 4.21 -18.49
C ASP A 151 1.76 2.92 -19.23
N ARG A 152 3.04 2.71 -19.56
CA ARG A 152 3.52 1.48 -20.20
C ARG A 152 3.38 0.27 -19.26
N ALA A 153 3.81 0.38 -18.01
CA ALA A 153 3.63 -0.64 -16.97
C ALA A 153 2.16 -1.07 -16.81
N TRP A 154 1.24 -0.11 -16.83
CA TRP A 154 -0.19 -0.38 -16.76
C TRP A 154 -0.72 -1.14 -17.96
N ARG A 155 -0.27 -0.81 -19.18
CA ARG A 155 -0.74 -1.44 -20.41
C ARG A 155 -0.36 -2.91 -20.49
N TYR A 156 0.82 -3.31 -20.01
CA TYR A 156 1.26 -4.71 -20.04
C TYR A 156 0.25 -5.67 -19.39
N GLY A 157 -0.19 -5.36 -18.18
CA GLY A 157 -1.17 -6.20 -17.48
C GLY A 157 -2.63 -5.79 -17.70
N ALA A 158 -2.94 -4.75 -18.49
CA ALA A 158 -4.32 -4.24 -18.61
C ALA A 158 -5.33 -5.28 -19.14
N PRO A 159 -5.04 -6.06 -20.20
CA PRO A 159 -5.96 -7.09 -20.68
C PRO A 159 -6.18 -8.19 -19.63
N LEU A 160 -5.11 -8.68 -19.01
CA LEU A 160 -5.18 -9.76 -18.03
C LEU A 160 -5.85 -9.30 -16.72
N ARG A 161 -5.54 -8.10 -16.21
CA ARG A 161 -6.26 -7.47 -15.09
C ARG A 161 -7.74 -7.27 -15.39
N ALA A 162 -8.09 -6.84 -16.61
CA ALA A 162 -9.49 -6.69 -17.01
C ALA A 162 -10.23 -8.05 -17.06
N ALA A 163 -9.56 -9.09 -17.57
CA ALA A 163 -10.08 -10.45 -17.60
C ALA A 163 -10.26 -11.03 -16.18
N LEU A 164 -9.26 -10.89 -15.30
CA LEU A 164 -9.34 -11.31 -13.90
C LEU A 164 -10.44 -10.54 -13.15
N ARG A 165 -10.51 -9.21 -13.33
CA ARG A 165 -11.60 -8.41 -12.74
C ARG A 165 -12.97 -8.92 -13.21
N LYS A 166 -13.13 -9.26 -14.49
CA LYS A 166 -14.38 -9.84 -15.00
C LYS A 166 -14.66 -11.23 -14.42
N ALA A 167 -13.63 -12.05 -14.21
CA ALA A 167 -13.75 -13.38 -13.64
C ALA A 167 -14.12 -13.35 -12.14
N PHE A 168 -13.50 -12.45 -11.37
CA PHE A 168 -13.69 -12.31 -9.92
C PHE A 168 -14.85 -11.40 -9.52
N HIS A 169 -15.25 -10.44 -10.35
CA HIS A 169 -16.48 -9.67 -10.15
C HIS A 169 -17.67 -10.34 -10.83
N LYS A 170 -18.08 -11.50 -10.31
CA LYS A 170 -19.47 -11.92 -10.48
C LYS A 170 -20.32 -10.89 -9.76
N LYS A 171 -21.25 -10.24 -10.48
CA LYS A 171 -22.23 -9.33 -9.87
C LYS A 171 -22.82 -10.02 -8.63
N PRO A 172 -22.95 -9.33 -7.48
CA PRO A 172 -23.63 -9.91 -6.34
C PRO A 172 -24.93 -10.55 -6.83
N GLY A 173 -25.18 -11.78 -6.42
CA GLY A 173 -26.44 -12.44 -6.72
C GLY A 173 -27.59 -11.53 -6.30
N ARG A 174 -28.74 -11.61 -6.98
CA ARG A 174 -29.90 -10.72 -6.73
C ARG A 174 -30.26 -10.62 -5.23
N ASN A 175 -30.00 -11.66 -4.45
CA ASN A 175 -30.27 -11.73 -3.01
C ASN A 175 -29.03 -11.56 -2.10
N GLU A 176 -27.83 -11.43 -2.64
CA GLU A 176 -26.58 -11.18 -1.90
C GLU A 176 -26.57 -9.75 -1.31
N PRO A 177 -25.77 -9.48 -0.25
CA PRO A 177 -25.55 -8.14 0.25
C PRO A 177 -25.07 -7.17 -0.84
N CYS A 178 -25.56 -5.93 -0.82
CA CYS A 178 -25.18 -4.93 -1.81
C CYS A 178 -23.75 -4.46 -1.59
N TRP A 179 -23.04 -4.25 -2.71
CA TRP A 179 -21.64 -3.81 -2.73
C TRP A 179 -21.36 -2.44 -2.10
N CYS A 180 -22.39 -1.61 -1.88
CA CYS A 180 -22.23 -0.29 -1.26
C CYS A 180 -22.07 -0.35 0.27
N GLY A 181 -22.04 -1.55 0.87
CA GLY A 181 -21.85 -1.73 2.32
C GLY A 181 -23.11 -1.47 3.16
N SER A 182 -24.27 -1.27 2.54
CA SER A 182 -25.54 -1.00 3.23
C SER A 182 -26.15 -2.19 3.98
N GLY A 183 -25.60 -3.40 3.79
CA GLY A 183 -26.14 -4.65 4.36
C GLY A 183 -27.48 -5.13 3.76
N VAL A 184 -28.11 -4.34 2.88
CA VAL A 184 -29.37 -4.73 2.21
C VAL A 184 -29.12 -5.58 0.96
N LYS A 185 -30.10 -6.42 0.58
CA LYS A 185 -30.02 -7.27 -0.62
C LYS A 185 -29.82 -6.41 -1.87
N TYR A 186 -28.90 -6.79 -2.74
CA TYR A 186 -28.53 -6.05 -3.96
C TYR A 186 -29.74 -5.64 -4.82
N LYS A 187 -30.75 -6.51 -4.96
CA LYS A 187 -32.00 -6.19 -5.68
C LYS A 187 -32.79 -5.01 -5.17
N LYS A 188 -32.66 -4.67 -3.89
CA LYS A 188 -33.38 -3.58 -3.22
C LYS A 188 -32.53 -2.32 -3.09
N CYS A 189 -31.29 -2.36 -3.56
CA CYS A 189 -30.33 -1.29 -3.41
C CYS A 189 -29.92 -0.82 -4.81
N HIS A 190 -28.74 -1.18 -5.29
CA HIS A 190 -28.21 -0.65 -6.54
C HIS A 190 -28.57 -1.47 -7.80
N LEU A 191 -29.33 -2.58 -7.72
CA LEU A 191 -29.64 -3.39 -8.92
C LEU A 191 -30.34 -2.58 -10.03
N GLY A 192 -31.26 -1.67 -9.68
CA GLY A 192 -31.96 -0.83 -10.65
C GLY A 192 -31.03 0.22 -11.28
N GLU A 193 -30.21 0.87 -10.46
CA GLU A 193 -29.24 1.88 -10.91
C GLU A 193 -28.11 1.27 -11.76
N ASP A 194 -27.60 0.10 -11.37
CA ASP A 194 -26.57 -0.64 -12.10
C ASP A 194 -27.11 -1.16 -13.45
N ALA A 195 -28.41 -1.47 -13.54
CA ALA A 195 -29.08 -1.85 -14.78
C ALA A 195 -29.22 -0.66 -15.76
N LEU A 196 -29.43 0.55 -15.24
CA LEU A 196 -29.57 1.77 -16.04
C LEU A 196 -28.23 2.36 -16.48
N THR A 197 -27.19 2.21 -15.66
CA THR A 197 -25.92 2.92 -15.87
C THR A 197 -24.82 2.03 -16.46
N GLY A 198 -25.04 0.72 -16.55
CA GLY A 198 -24.02 -0.25 -16.99
C GLY A 198 -22.78 -0.28 -16.09
N ARG A 199 -22.80 0.45 -14.96
CA ARG A 199 -21.70 0.50 -13.99
C ARG A 199 -21.80 -0.76 -13.14
N GLY A 200 -20.89 -1.68 -13.36
CA GLY A 200 -20.72 -2.82 -12.47
C GLY A 200 -20.16 -2.39 -11.12
N CYS A 201 -20.53 -3.16 -10.09
CA CYS A 201 -19.92 -3.23 -8.76
C CYS A 201 -18.42 -2.85 -8.79
N ARG A 202 -18.09 -1.67 -8.24
CA ARG A 202 -16.72 -1.31 -7.87
C ARG A 202 -16.61 -1.59 -6.37
N PRO A 203 -15.63 -2.39 -5.90
CA PRO A 203 -15.31 -2.38 -4.48
C PRO A 203 -14.88 -0.96 -4.09
N ALA A 204 -15.39 -0.48 -2.97
CA ALA A 204 -14.94 0.75 -2.33
C ALA A 204 -13.53 0.50 -1.78
N VAL A 205 -12.51 0.83 -2.58
CA VAL A 205 -11.17 1.10 -2.07
C VAL A 205 -10.97 2.61 -2.08
N SER A 206 -10.53 3.12 -0.94
CA SER A 206 -10.21 4.51 -0.66
C SER A 206 -9.45 5.18 -1.80
N GLY A 207 -10.07 6.23 -2.35
CA GLY A 207 -9.41 7.49 -2.68
C GLY A 207 -8.07 7.50 -3.42
N ARG A 208 -7.97 6.91 -4.61
CA ARG A 208 -7.57 7.58 -5.88
C ARG A 208 -7.22 6.52 -6.93
N ARG A 209 -8.04 6.44 -7.97
CA ARG A 209 -7.77 5.61 -9.14
C ARG A 209 -6.90 6.39 -10.11
N TRP A 210 -5.62 6.05 -10.20
CA TRP A 210 -4.87 6.38 -11.40
C TRP A 210 -5.47 5.58 -12.57
N ALA A 211 -5.92 6.30 -13.60
CA ALA A 211 -6.32 5.76 -14.89
C ALA A 211 -5.67 6.63 -15.97
N PRO A 212 -4.96 6.06 -16.94
CA PRO A 212 -4.38 6.85 -18.02
C PRO A 212 -5.49 7.58 -18.79
N ARG A 213 -5.30 8.86 -19.10
CA ARG A 213 -6.23 9.61 -19.95
C ARG A 213 -6.24 8.94 -21.33
N GLY A 214 -7.39 8.44 -21.75
CA GLY A 214 -7.58 7.97 -23.11
C GLY A 214 -7.30 9.10 -24.09
N ARG A 215 -6.47 8.85 -25.10
CA ARG A 215 -6.36 9.74 -26.26
C ARG A 215 -7.75 9.83 -26.88
N HIS A 216 -8.39 10.98 -26.78
CA HIS A 216 -9.49 11.33 -27.67
C HIS A 216 -8.88 11.42 -29.08
N THR A 217 -9.23 10.47 -29.93
CA THR A 217 -9.07 10.62 -31.38
C THR A 217 -10.00 11.76 -31.79
N ALA A 218 -9.40 12.91 -32.12
CA ALA A 218 -10.07 13.92 -32.92
C ALA A 218 -10.32 13.28 -34.30
N HIS A 219 -11.59 13.10 -34.64
CA HIS A 219 -12.00 12.98 -36.03
C HIS A 219 -12.37 14.39 -36.50
N GLU A 220 -11.78 14.74 -37.65
CA GLU A 220 -12.05 15.93 -38.47
C GLU A 220 -13.52 16.06 -38.86
#